data_AF-A0A1E3YXU7-F1
#
_entry.id   AF-A0A1E3YXU7-F1
#
_cell.length_a   1.000
_cell.length_b   1.000
_cell.length_c   1.000
_cell.angle_alpha   90.00
_cell.angle_beta   90.00
_cell.angle_gamma   90.00
#
_symmetry.space_group_name_H-M   'P 1'
#
loop_
_entity.id
_entity.type
_entity.pdbx_description
1 polymer ?
#
loop_
_entity_poly.entity_id
_entity_poly.type
_entity_poly.pdbx_seq_one_letter_code
_entity_poly.pdbx_strand_id
1 'polypeptide(L)' 'MNPSIAHAELIATFKRAEAEAAHKFGLIKAAAKKGPKAIQAATETAAKAAKRRDSFAKKLEILGVNLKD' A
#
# COMPACT_ATOMS: atom_id res chain seq x y z
N MET A 1 -23.86 12.78 2.02
CA MET A 1 -22.49 12.33 2.34
C MET A 1 -21.65 13.55 2.67
N ASN A 2 -21.04 13.60 3.86
CA ASN A 2 -20.19 14.72 4.24
C ASN A 2 -18.78 14.52 3.67
N PRO A 3 -18.22 15.48 2.92
CA PRO A 3 -16.90 15.34 2.27
C PRO A 3 -15.78 15.06 3.29
N SER A 4 -15.91 15.56 4.53
CA SER A 4 -14.95 15.30 5.60
C SER A 4 -14.87 13.82 6.02
N ILE A 5 -15.98 13.07 5.97
CA ILE A 5 -15.98 11.64 6.34
C ILE A 5 -15.31 10.83 5.22
N ALA A 6 -15.61 11.14 3.95
CA ALA A 6 -15.00 10.49 2.80
C ALA A 6 -13.48 10.69 2.77
N HIS A 7 -12.97 11.86 3.17
CA HIS A 7 -11.54 12.10 3.30
C HIS A 7 -10.91 11.26 4.42
N ALA A 8 -11.55 11.20 5.59
CA ALA A 8 -11.07 10.38 6.70
C ALA A 8 -11.00 8.88 6.35
N GLU A 9 -12.03 8.38 5.64
CA GLU A 9 -12.05 6.99 5.16
C GLU A 9 -10.97 6.72 4.11
N LEU A 10 -10.71 7.66 3.20
CA LEU A 10 -9.65 7.53 2.20
C LEU A 10 -8.26 7.53 2.85
N ILE A 11 -8.03 8.38 3.85
CA ILE A 11 -6.78 8.41 4.64
C ILE A 11 -6.61 7.08 5.39
N ALA A 12 -7.66 6.59 6.06
CA ALA A 12 -7.61 5.31 6.75
C ALA A 12 -7.32 4.15 5.78
N THR A 13 -7.90 4.19 4.58
CA THR A 13 -7.65 3.20 3.52
C THR A 13 -6.21 3.28 3.01
N PHE A 14 -5.67 4.48 2.82
CA PHE A 14 -4.27 4.68 2.45
C PHE A 14 -3.33 4.08 3.51
N LYS A 15 -3.53 4.38 4.80
CA LYS A 15 -2.71 3.84 5.91
C LYS A 15 -2.74 2.31 5.96
N ARG A 16 -3.91 1.70 5.73
CA ARG A 16 -4.01 0.23 5.63
C ARG A 16 -3.24 -0.31 4.42
N ALA A 17 -3.33 0.34 3.27
CA ALA A 17 -2.61 -0.06 2.07
C ALA A 17 -1.08 0.07 2.25
N GLU A 18 -0.62 1.10 2.97
CA GLU A 18 0.78 1.27 3.33
C GLU A 18 1.27 0.14 4.25
N ALA A 19 0.53 -0.16 5.32
CA ALA A 19 0.86 -1.27 6.22
C ALA A 19 0.86 -2.62 5.49
N GLU A 20 -0.09 -2.84 4.58
CA GLU A 20 -0.16 -4.04 3.74
C GLU A 20 1.06 -4.16 2.81
N ALA A 21 1.46 -3.05 2.18
CA ALA A 21 2.66 -3.01 1.34
C ALA A 21 3.91 -3.33 2.17
N ALA A 22 4.10 -2.68 3.32
CA ALA A 22 5.22 -2.95 4.22
C ALA A 22 5.28 -4.41 4.67
N HIS A 23 4.13 -4.98 5.05
CA HIS A 23 4.04 -6.40 5.42
C HIS A 23 4.42 -7.33 4.26
N LYS A 24 3.90 -7.09 3.05
CA LYS A 24 4.22 -7.88 1.86
C LYS A 24 5.68 -7.76 1.43
N PHE A 25 6.30 -6.59 1.59
CA PHE A 25 7.75 -6.44 1.43
C PHE A 25 8.53 -7.27 2.44
N GLY A 26 8.09 -7.30 3.71
CA GLY A 26 8.67 -8.18 4.73
C GLY A 26 8.59 -9.67 4.38
N LEU A 27 7.52 -10.10 3.72
CA LEU A 27 7.35 -11.48 3.26
C LEU A 27 8.36 -11.91 2.20
N ILE A 28 8.96 -10.98 1.45
CA ILE A 28 10.02 -11.31 0.47
C ILE A 28 11.22 -11.96 1.17
N LYS A 29 11.61 -11.43 2.33
CA LYS A 29 12.69 -12.00 3.15
C LYS A 29 12.35 -13.40 3.67
N ALA A 30 11.08 -13.62 4.04
CA ALA A 30 10.61 -14.95 4.43
C ALA A 30 10.57 -15.93 3.24
N ALA A 31 10.19 -15.44 2.05
CA ALA A 31 10.15 -16.21 0.82
C ALA A 31 11.55 -16.61 0.33
N ALA A 32 12.61 -15.90 0.74
CA ALA A 32 13.98 -16.27 0.42
C ALA A 32 14.35 -17.69 0.88
N LYS A 33 13.78 -18.15 1.99
CA LYS A 33 13.97 -19.52 2.49
C LYS A 33 13.32 -20.60 1.61
N LYS A 34 12.40 -20.22 0.71
CA LYS A 34 11.64 -21.11 -0.17
C LYS A 34 12.18 -21.15 -1.61
N GLY A 35 13.15 -20.29 -1.94
CA GLY A 35 13.80 -20.25 -3.25
C GLY A 35 13.28 -19.16 -4.21
N PRO A 36 13.89 -19.05 -5.40
CA PRO A 36 13.74 -17.88 -6.30
C PRO A 36 12.31 -17.67 -6.81
N LYS A 37 11.56 -18.74 -7.10
CA LYS A 37 10.16 -18.62 -7.52
C LYS A 37 9.26 -18.01 -6.43
N ALA A 38 9.52 -18.35 -5.17
CA ALA A 38 8.77 -17.78 -4.05
C ALA A 38 9.13 -16.31 -3.83
N ILE A 39 10.41 -15.94 -3.98
CA ILE A 39 10.86 -14.53 -3.96
C ILE A 39 10.15 -13.74 -5.06
N GLN A 40 10.09 -14.27 -6.28
CA GLN A 40 9.43 -13.62 -7.41
C GLN A 40 7.94 -13.37 -7.11
N ALA A 41 7.21 -14.40 -6.68
CA ALA A 41 5.80 -14.28 -6.34
C ALA A 41 5.54 -13.28 -5.19
N ALA A 42 6.39 -13.29 -4.16
CA ALA A 42 6.32 -12.34 -3.06
C ALA A 42 6.60 -10.90 -3.53
N THR A 43 7.59 -10.72 -4.41
CA THR A 43 7.96 -9.43 -4.99
C THR A 43 6.83 -8.87 -5.85
N GLU A 44 6.22 -9.68 -6.72
CA GLU A 44 5.07 -9.26 -7.53
C GLU A 44 3.87 -8.87 -6.65
N THR A 45 3.66 -9.60 -5.55
CA THR A 45 2.59 -9.31 -4.59
C THR A 45 2.84 -8.00 -3.83
N ALA A 46 4.08 -7.77 -3.41
CA ALA A 46 4.50 -6.51 -2.79
C ALA A 46 4.38 -5.33 -3.76
N ALA A 47 4.80 -5.50 -5.02
CA ALA A 47 4.68 -4.49 -6.06
C ALA A 47 3.22 -4.12 -6.36
N LYS A 48 2.30 -5.09 -6.39
CA LYS A 48 0.86 -4.82 -6.54
C LYS A 48 0.29 -4.04 -5.36
N ALA A 49 0.72 -4.36 -4.14
CA ALA A 49 0.29 -3.62 -2.94
C ALA A 49 0.84 -2.18 -2.93
N ALA A 50 2.11 -1.98 -3.33
CA ALA A 50 2.70 -0.66 -3.49
C ALA A 50 1.92 0.18 -4.50
N LYS A 51 1.59 -0.37 -5.69
CA LYS A 51 0.74 0.33 -6.67
C LYS A 51 -0.62 0.72 -6.11
N ARG A 52 -1.22 -0.11 -5.24
CA ARG A 52 -2.50 0.19 -4.59
C ARG A 52 -2.35 1.35 -3.61
N ARG A 53 -1.29 1.37 -2.80
CA ARG A 53 -0.94 2.50 -1.93
C ARG A 53 -0.77 3.78 -2.75
N ASP A 54 -0.01 3.72 -3.84
CA ASP A 54 0.28 4.89 -4.69
C ASP A 54 -0.98 5.43 -5.39
N SER A 55 -1.92 4.54 -5.76
CA SER A 55 -3.22 4.95 -6.29
C SER A 55 -4.06 5.72 -5.26
N PHE A 56 -4.03 5.30 -3.99
CA PHE A 56 -4.67 6.03 -2.90
C PHE A 56 -3.94 7.34 -2.59
N ALA A 57 -2.61 7.36 -2.62
CA ALA A 57 -1.80 8.58 -2.48
C ALA A 57 -2.20 9.62 -3.52
N LYS A 58 -2.31 9.20 -4.79
CA LYS A 58 -2.73 10.08 -5.89
C LYS A 58 -4.14 10.63 -5.69
N LYS A 59 -5.07 9.80 -5.17
CA LYS A 59 -6.42 10.27 -4.84
C LYS A 59 -6.40 11.32 -3.72
N LEU A 60 -5.55 11.14 -2.72
CA LEU A 60 -5.39 12.11 -1.63
C LEU A 60 -4.75 13.42 -2.12
N GLU A 61 -3.75 13.33 -2.99
CA GLU A 61 -3.11 14.49 -3.63
C GLU A 61 -4.12 15.33 -4.43
N ILE A 62 -4.96 14.68 -5.24
CA ILE A 62 -6.03 15.36 -6.00
C ILE A 62 -7.01 16.09 -5.07
N LEU A 63 -7.25 15.57 -3.87
CA LEU A 63 -8.12 16.18 -2.86
C LEU A 63 -7.40 17.26 -2.03
N GLY A 64 -6.14 17.58 -2.35
CA GLY A 64 -5.31 18.52 -1.59
C GLY A 64 -4.89 18.00 -0.21
N VAL A 65 -5.15 16.72 0.07
CA VAL A 65 -4.73 16.06 1.31
C VAL A 65 -3.30 15.59 1.11
N ASN A 66 -2.36 16.47 1.46
CA ASN A 66 -0.95 16.12 1.46
C ASN A 66 -0.65 15.32 2.74
N LEU A 67 -0.62 13.99 2.64
CA LEU A 67 -0.02 13.15 3.66
C LEU A 67 1.51 13.31 3.57
N LYS A 68 1.99 14.49 3.97
CA LYS A 68 3.37 14.62 4.41
C LYS A 68 3.49 13.79 5.68
N ASP A 69 4.51 12.96 5.68
CA ASP A 69 5.06 12.27 6.86
C ASP A 69 4.91 13.09 8.15
#